data_AF-K2GYW3-F1
#
_entry.id   AF-K2GYW3-F1
#
_cell.length_a   1.000
_cell.length_b   1.000
_cell.length_c   1.000
_cell.angle_alpha   90.00
_cell.angle_beta   90.00
_cell.angle_gamma   90.00
#
_symmetry.space_group_name_H-M   'P 1'
#
loop_
_entity.id
_entity.type
_entity.pdbx_description
1 polymer ?
#
loop_
_entity_poly.entity_id
_entity_poly.type
_entity_poly.pdbx_seq_one_letter_code
_entity_poly.pdbx_strand_id
1 'polypeptide(L)'
;MSKAVPYNPFNVHTKNFSGKRLSPRESSKKEVKPKSPFKKEINWTFLERLDLKEFDKEVERIKSRNELRSNDELQIKKLRRKIQNRWSSKCSREKKKDKFIEIQQELIKYKQKCISLEQENKHLKLLIEKSSSFSEPFLSNKNKFNSQ
;
A
#
# COMPACT_ATOMS: atom_id res chain seq x y z
N MET A 1 -27.04 27.39 -31.97
CA MET A 1 -26.91 26.20 -31.11
C MET A 1 -25.48 26.13 -30.61
N SER A 2 -25.23 26.55 -29.36
CA SER A 2 -23.87 26.59 -28.80
C SER A 2 -23.52 25.23 -28.20
N LYS A 3 -22.54 24.54 -28.79
CA LYS A 3 -22.00 23.27 -28.27
C LYS A 3 -21.21 23.58 -26.99
N ALA A 4 -21.76 23.23 -25.84
CA ALA A 4 -21.04 23.32 -24.58
C ALA A 4 -19.96 22.24 -24.54
N VAL A 5 -18.69 22.65 -24.50
CA VAL A 5 -17.56 21.75 -24.30
C VAL A 5 -17.51 21.37 -22.82
N PRO A 6 -17.34 20.08 -22.46
CA PRO A 6 -17.36 19.64 -21.08
C PRO A 6 -16.19 20.19 -20.26
N TYR A 7 -16.46 20.53 -19.00
CA TYR A 7 -15.54 21.16 -18.07
C TYR A 7 -14.34 20.25 -17.74
N ASN A 8 -13.11 20.75 -17.99
CA ASN A 8 -11.86 20.08 -17.60
C ASN A 8 -11.27 20.73 -16.33
N PRO A 9 -11.17 19.99 -15.21
CA PRO A 9 -10.69 20.52 -13.93
C PRO A 9 -9.18 20.80 -13.88
N PHE A 10 -8.40 20.47 -14.92
CA PHE A 10 -6.96 20.73 -14.99
C PHE A 10 -6.58 22.02 -15.72
N ASN A 11 -7.56 22.80 -16.21
CA ASN A 11 -7.32 24.02 -16.99
C ASN A 11 -7.41 25.30 -16.13
N VAL A 12 -6.65 25.38 -15.03
CA VAL A 12 -6.72 26.47 -14.02
C VAL A 12 -5.79 27.65 -14.33
N HIS A 13 -5.18 27.72 -15.50
CA HIS A 13 -4.28 28.82 -15.86
C HIS A 13 -4.69 29.44 -17.18
N THR A 14 -5.54 30.47 -17.09
CA THR A 14 -5.55 31.71 -17.90
C THR A 14 -6.92 32.36 -17.81
N LYS A 15 -7.17 33.08 -16.70
CA LYS A 15 -8.15 34.18 -16.73
C LYS A 15 -7.40 35.47 -16.47
N ASN A 16 -7.23 36.23 -17.55
CA ASN A 16 -6.79 37.61 -17.55
C ASN A 16 -7.71 38.42 -16.64
N PHE A 17 -7.19 38.91 -15.51
CA PHE A 17 -7.84 39.95 -14.72
C PHE A 17 -7.38 41.31 -15.27
N SER A 18 -8.05 41.79 -16.31
CA SER A 18 -8.01 43.20 -16.70
C SER A 18 -9.26 43.88 -16.15
N GLY A 19 -9.10 44.73 -15.12
CA GLY A 19 -10.26 45.35 -14.47
C GLY A 19 -9.93 46.40 -13.42
N LYS A 20 -9.42 47.55 -13.87
CA LYS A 20 -9.60 48.92 -13.34
C LYS A 20 -9.15 49.26 -11.90
N ARG A 21 -8.13 50.12 -11.84
CA ARG A 21 -7.78 51.04 -10.74
C ARG A 21 -8.99 51.87 -10.28
N LEU A 22 -9.12 52.06 -8.96
CA LEU A 22 -9.80 53.22 -8.37
C LEU A 22 -8.92 53.84 -7.28
N SER A 23 -8.93 55.17 -7.26
CA SER A 23 -8.09 56.17 -6.58
C SER A 23 -8.10 56.10 -5.03
N PRO A 24 -7.09 56.67 -4.33
CA PRO A 24 -6.92 56.52 -2.88
C PRO A 24 -7.73 57.55 -2.11
N ARG A 25 -8.47 57.13 -1.07
CA ARG A 25 -9.18 58.04 -0.17
C ARG A 25 -8.88 57.75 1.30
N GLU A 26 -8.17 58.71 1.86
CA GLU A 26 -8.17 59.21 3.24
C GLU A 26 -7.76 58.27 4.39
N SER A 27 -6.68 58.68 5.04
CA SER A 27 -6.08 58.17 6.26
C SER A 27 -7.06 58.19 7.44
N SER A 28 -7.64 57.04 7.76
CA SER A 28 -8.23 56.78 9.07
C SER A 28 -7.13 56.50 10.09
N LYS A 29 -7.23 57.16 11.24
CA LYS A 29 -6.32 57.05 12.39
C LYS A 29 -6.07 55.57 12.71
N LYS A 30 -4.79 55.17 12.76
CA LYS A 30 -4.39 53.85 13.25
C LYS A 30 -4.73 53.77 14.74
N GLU A 31 -5.90 53.24 15.07
CA GLU A 31 -6.14 52.66 16.38
C GLU A 31 -5.16 51.49 16.54
N VAL A 32 -4.16 51.69 17.40
CA VAL A 32 -3.24 50.63 17.81
C VAL A 32 -4.07 49.66 18.65
N LYS A 33 -4.58 48.60 18.00
CA LYS A 33 -5.11 47.45 18.72
C LYS A 33 -4.05 46.99 19.72
N PRO A 34 -4.42 46.71 20.99
CA PRO A 34 -3.48 46.12 21.92
C PRO A 34 -2.94 44.83 21.30
N LYS A 35 -1.61 44.66 21.30
CA LYS A 35 -0.98 43.39 20.93
C LYS A 35 -1.57 42.33 21.86
N SER A 36 -2.42 41.47 21.30
CA SER A 36 -2.95 40.29 21.97
C SER A 36 -1.81 39.59 22.72
N PRO A 37 -1.99 39.19 24.00
CA PRO A 37 -0.97 38.43 24.71
C PRO A 37 -0.79 37.16 23.90
N PHE A 38 0.39 36.98 23.30
CA PHE A 38 0.69 35.92 22.36
C PHE A 38 0.37 34.56 22.99
N LYS A 39 -0.83 34.02 22.76
CA LYS A 39 -1.09 32.59 22.87
C LYS A 39 -0.07 31.94 21.94
N LYS A 40 0.82 31.10 22.49
CA LYS A 40 1.79 30.34 21.70
C LYS A 40 1.03 29.69 20.54
N GLU A 41 1.43 30.01 19.32
CA GLU A 41 0.78 29.50 18.13
C GLU A 41 1.08 28.00 18.00
N ILE A 42 0.05 27.21 17.75
CA ILE A 42 0.18 25.75 17.63
C ILE A 42 1.06 25.44 16.42
N ASN A 43 2.14 24.68 16.64
CA ASN A 43 2.97 24.21 15.54
C ASN A 43 2.32 23.01 14.84
N TRP A 44 1.48 23.30 13.85
CA TRP A 44 0.77 22.30 13.05
C TRP A 44 1.68 21.36 12.26
N THR A 45 2.83 21.87 11.78
CA THR A 45 3.79 21.05 11.02
C THR A 45 4.45 19.98 11.87
N PHE A 46 4.69 20.28 13.15
CA PHE A 46 5.17 19.31 14.12
C PHE A 46 4.12 18.23 14.37
N LEU A 47 2.88 18.63 14.65
CA LEU A 47 1.77 17.72 14.91
C LEU A 47 1.52 16.74 13.75
N GLU A 48 1.69 17.18 12.50
CA GLU A 48 1.53 16.30 11.34
C GLU A 48 2.55 15.14 11.31
N ARG A 49 3.75 15.34 11.86
CA ARG A 49 4.83 14.34 11.83
C ARG A 49 4.66 13.25 12.89
N LEU A 50 3.90 13.53 13.95
CA LEU A 50 3.66 12.60 15.06
C LEU A 50 2.92 11.35 14.61
N ASP A 51 3.11 10.26 15.36
CA ASP A 51 2.22 9.12 15.27
C ASP A 51 0.83 9.45 15.89
N LEU A 52 -0.14 8.55 15.74
CA LEU A 52 -1.51 8.83 16.23
C LEU A 52 -1.58 8.97 17.76
N LYS A 53 -0.74 8.23 18.49
CA LYS A 53 -0.74 8.19 19.95
C LYS A 53 -0.06 9.43 20.54
N GLU A 54 1.06 9.82 19.96
CA GLU A 54 1.79 11.06 20.24
C GLU A 54 0.94 12.28 19.90
N PHE A 55 0.26 12.25 18.74
CA PHE A 55 -0.66 13.31 18.33
C PHE A 55 -1.80 13.47 19.33
N ASP A 56 -2.48 12.38 19.70
CA ASP A 56 -3.60 12.44 20.65
C ASP A 56 -3.11 12.97 22.03
N LYS A 57 -1.90 12.57 22.49
CA LYS A 57 -1.29 13.11 23.72
C LYS A 57 -0.95 14.61 23.64
N GLU A 58 -0.40 15.06 22.52
CA GLU A 58 -0.05 16.48 22.34
C GLU A 58 -1.30 17.35 22.29
N VAL A 59 -2.35 16.88 21.62
CA VAL A 59 -3.65 17.56 21.57
C VAL A 59 -4.24 17.72 22.97
N GLU A 60 -4.21 16.69 23.81
CA GLU A 60 -4.67 16.79 25.19
C GLU A 60 -3.84 17.79 26.02
N ARG A 61 -2.53 17.86 25.78
CA ARG A 61 -1.65 18.86 26.41
C ARG A 61 -1.96 20.29 25.99
N ILE A 62 -2.27 20.51 24.71
CA ILE A 62 -2.67 21.82 24.17
C ILE A 62 -4.03 22.24 24.75
N LYS A 63 -4.98 21.28 24.84
CA LYS A 63 -6.29 21.50 25.48
C LYS A 63 -6.14 21.89 26.95
N SER A 64 -5.34 21.16 27.72
CA SER A 64 -5.14 21.44 29.15
C SER A 64 -4.52 22.82 29.42
N ARG A 65 -3.82 23.39 28.44
CA ARG A 65 -3.23 24.74 28.50
C ARG A 65 -4.17 25.85 28.02
N ASN A 66 -5.40 25.54 27.61
CA ASN A 66 -6.35 26.50 27.01
C ASN A 66 -5.76 27.29 25.82
N GLU A 67 -4.88 26.64 25.05
CA GLU A 67 -4.19 27.22 23.90
C GLU A 67 -5.05 27.16 22.61
N LEU A 68 -6.14 26.39 22.60
CA LEU A 68 -7.02 26.23 21.44
C LEU A 68 -7.88 27.48 21.16
N ARG A 69 -8.02 27.78 19.86
CA ARG A 69 -9.00 28.70 19.28
C ARG A 69 -10.18 27.91 18.69
N SER A 70 -11.30 28.57 18.44
CA SER A 70 -12.53 27.92 17.96
C SER A 70 -12.37 27.15 16.62
N ASN A 71 -11.44 27.55 15.75
CA ASN A 71 -11.19 26.87 14.47
C ASN A 71 -10.19 25.70 14.58
N ASP A 72 -9.46 25.61 15.69
CA ASP A 72 -8.37 24.65 15.86
C ASP A 72 -8.90 23.23 16.04
N GLU A 73 -10.11 23.06 16.60
CA GLU A 73 -10.74 21.73 16.73
C GLU A 73 -10.97 21.05 15.37
N LEU A 74 -11.41 21.81 14.37
CA LEU A 74 -11.62 21.28 13.03
C LEU A 74 -10.28 20.91 12.38
N GLN A 75 -9.25 21.74 12.57
CA GLN A 75 -7.90 21.46 12.07
C GLN A 75 -7.29 20.21 12.74
N ILE A 76 -7.48 20.05 14.05
CA ILE A 76 -7.07 18.84 14.80
C ILE A 76 -7.75 17.59 14.24
N LYS A 77 -9.07 17.62 14.01
CA LYS A 77 -9.80 16.49 13.42
C LYS A 77 -9.27 16.14 12.02
N LYS A 78 -9.01 17.15 11.17
CA LYS A 78 -8.43 16.96 9.83
C LYS A 78 -7.03 16.36 9.89
N LEU A 79 -6.17 16.86 10.76
CA LEU A 79 -4.81 16.33 10.95
C LEU A 79 -4.82 14.91 11.48
N ARG A 80 -5.68 14.61 12.46
CA ARG A 80 -5.87 13.25 12.97
C ARG A 80 -6.23 12.28 11.85
N ARG A 81 -7.15 12.68 10.97
CA ARG A 81 -7.54 11.87 9.80
C ARG A 81 -6.38 11.68 8.82
N LYS A 82 -5.58 12.73 8.58
CA LYS A 82 -4.38 12.65 7.73
C LYS A 82 -3.36 11.65 8.26
N ILE A 83 -3.08 11.69 9.57
CA ILE A 83 -2.16 10.77 10.25
C ILE A 83 -2.68 9.33 10.16
N GLN A 84 -3.97 9.10 10.41
CA GLN A 84 -4.60 7.79 10.23
C GLN A 84 -4.47 7.26 8.80
N ASN A 85 -4.74 8.09 7.80
CA ASN A 85 -4.64 7.71 6.39
C ASN A 85 -3.20 7.38 5.99
N ARG A 86 -2.21 8.12 6.52
CA ARG A 86 -0.79 7.82 6.32
C ARG A 86 -0.44 6.43 6.86
N TRP A 87 -0.90 6.14 8.08
CA TRP A 87 -0.66 4.85 8.72
C TRP A 87 -1.35 3.70 7.98
N SER A 88 -2.63 3.83 7.66
CA SER A 88 -3.38 2.78 6.94
C SER A 88 -2.81 2.52 5.55
N SER A 89 -2.34 3.56 4.84
CA SER A 89 -1.67 3.43 3.55
C SER A 89 -0.32 2.73 3.64
N LYS A 90 0.41 2.91 4.74
CA LYS A 90 1.67 2.20 5.01
C LYS A 90 1.40 0.72 5.28
N CYS A 91 0.48 0.43 6.19
CA CYS A 91 0.07 -0.94 6.53
C CYS A 91 -0.48 -1.70 5.30
N SER A 92 -1.26 -1.06 4.45
CA SER A 92 -1.77 -1.66 3.21
C SER A 92 -0.64 -2.06 2.24
N ARG A 93 0.39 -1.22 2.11
CA ARG A 93 1.57 -1.52 1.28
C ARG A 93 2.38 -2.68 1.85
N GLU A 94 2.57 -2.72 3.17
CA GLU A 94 3.23 -3.83 3.86
C GLU A 94 2.47 -5.15 3.64
N LYS A 95 1.14 -5.17 3.85
CA LYS A 95 0.32 -6.36 3.58
C LYS A 95 0.43 -6.88 2.15
N LYS A 96 0.53 -6.00 1.15
CA LYS A 96 0.74 -6.42 -0.24
C LYS A 96 2.12 -7.04 -0.44
N LYS A 97 3.14 -6.47 0.19
CA LYS A 97 4.51 -7.02 0.15
C LYS A 97 4.57 -8.38 0.83
N ASP A 98 3.94 -8.54 1.99
CA ASP A 98 3.92 -9.80 2.73
C ASP A 98 3.25 -10.91 1.92
N LYS A 99 2.07 -10.63 1.33
CA LYS A 99 1.39 -11.57 0.42
C LYS A 99 2.23 -11.95 -0.79
N PHE A 100 2.98 -11.00 -1.35
CA PHE A 100 3.87 -11.30 -2.46
C PHE A 100 4.99 -12.25 -2.04
N ILE A 101 5.59 -12.04 -0.86
CA ILE A 101 6.61 -12.93 -0.31
C ILE A 101 6.03 -14.33 -0.05
N GLU A 102 4.82 -14.41 0.52
CA GLU A 102 4.10 -15.66 0.77
C GLU A 102 3.91 -16.46 -0.53
N ILE A 103 3.38 -15.83 -1.58
CA ILE A 103 3.19 -16.46 -2.90
C ILE A 103 4.53 -16.91 -3.49
N GLN A 104 5.60 -16.12 -3.34
CA GLN A 104 6.93 -16.52 -3.81
C GLN A 104 7.46 -17.76 -3.08
N GLN A 105 7.26 -17.85 -1.76
CA GLN A 105 7.66 -19.01 -0.97
C GLN A 105 6.87 -20.25 -1.37
N GLU A 106 5.56 -20.12 -1.57
CA GLU A 106 4.73 -21.22 -2.08
C GLU A 106 5.20 -21.69 -3.46
N LEU A 107 5.50 -20.78 -4.38
CA LEU A 107 6.00 -21.12 -5.70
C LEU A 107 7.31 -21.93 -5.63
N ILE A 108 8.24 -21.52 -4.77
CA ILE A 108 9.49 -22.25 -4.55
C ILE A 108 9.20 -23.66 -4.03
N LYS A 109 8.31 -23.78 -3.04
CA LYS A 109 7.91 -25.07 -2.46
C LYS A 109 7.29 -25.99 -3.51
N TYR A 110 6.39 -25.49 -4.36
CA TYR A 110 5.77 -26.30 -5.41
C TYR A 110 6.77 -26.70 -6.50
N LYS A 111 7.68 -25.81 -6.89
CA LYS A 111 8.76 -26.16 -7.83
C LYS A 111 9.63 -27.30 -7.31
N GLN A 112 10.04 -27.25 -6.05
CA GLN A 112 10.81 -28.32 -5.43
C GLN A 112 10.02 -29.63 -5.40
N LYS A 113 8.72 -29.58 -5.05
CA LYS A 113 7.85 -30.76 -5.06
C LYS A 113 7.70 -31.37 -6.45
N CYS A 114 7.56 -30.57 -7.51
CA CYS A 114 7.51 -31.08 -8.87
C CYS A 114 8.80 -31.82 -9.25
N ILE A 115 9.97 -31.24 -8.95
CA ILE A 115 11.26 -31.88 -9.22
C ILE A 115 11.36 -33.24 -8.51
N SER A 116 10.98 -33.31 -7.23
CA SER A 116 10.98 -34.57 -6.47
C SER A 116 10.04 -35.62 -7.09
N LEU A 117 8.83 -35.23 -7.47
CA LEU A 117 7.87 -36.13 -8.10
C LEU A 117 8.32 -36.59 -9.49
N GLU A 118 8.97 -35.75 -10.27
CA GLU A 118 9.55 -36.12 -11.56
C GLU A 118 10.68 -37.14 -11.41
N GLN A 119 11.55 -36.97 -10.40
CA GLN A 119 12.61 -37.92 -10.07
C GLN A 119 12.04 -39.27 -9.62
N GLU A 120 11.03 -39.26 -8.74
CA GLU A 120 10.34 -40.47 -8.28
C GLU A 120 9.66 -41.19 -9.45
N ASN A 121 8.95 -40.46 -10.31
CA ASN A 121 8.28 -41.04 -11.48
C ASN A 121 9.29 -41.68 -12.44
N LYS A 122 10.43 -41.02 -12.69
CA LYS A 122 11.53 -41.60 -13.49
C LYS A 122 12.07 -42.88 -12.84
N HIS A 123 12.24 -42.89 -11.52
CA HIS A 123 12.69 -44.09 -10.81
C HIS A 123 11.70 -45.24 -10.90
N LEU A 124 10.40 -44.98 -10.69
CA LEU A 124 9.34 -45.99 -10.80
C LEU A 124 9.25 -46.57 -12.21
N LYS A 125 9.36 -45.75 -13.26
CA LYS A 125 9.41 -46.24 -14.65
C LYS A 125 10.57 -47.21 -14.89
N LEU A 126 11.77 -46.89 -14.39
CA LEU A 126 12.93 -47.78 -14.49
C LEU A 126 12.73 -49.10 -13.73
N LEU A 127 12.04 -49.08 -12.59
CA LEU A 127 11.73 -50.29 -11.84
C LEU A 127 10.74 -51.19 -12.58
N ILE A 128 9.71 -50.59 -13.19
CA ILE A 128 8.72 -51.33 -14.00
C ILE A 128 9.38 -51.96 -15.23
N GLU A 129 10.22 -51.21 -15.94
CA GLU A 129 10.96 -51.73 -17.10
C GLU A 129 11.86 -52.92 -16.69
N LYS A 130 12.55 -52.83 -15.55
CA LYS A 130 13.41 -53.91 -15.02
C LYS A 130 12.63 -55.14 -14.54
N SER A 131 11.41 -54.99 -14.02
CA SER A 131 10.60 -56.14 -13.60
C SER A 131 9.92 -56.83 -14.78
N SER A 132 9.55 -56.08 -15.81
CA SER A 132 8.96 -56.62 -17.05
C SER A 132 9.94 -57.40 -17.93
N SER A 133 11.25 -57.23 -17.77
CA SER A 133 12.29 -58.02 -18.45
C SER A 133 12.63 -59.34 -17.74
N PHE A 134 12.10 -59.59 -16.55
CA PHE A 134 12.30 -60.85 -15.79
C PHE A 134 11.21 -61.89 -16.01
N SER A 135 10.18 -61.59 -16.82
CA SER A 135 9.06 -62.49 -17.13
C SER A 135 9.16 -63.12 -18.52
N GLU A 136 10.37 -63.34 -19.07
CA GLU A 136 10.56 -64.37 -20.09
C GLU A 136 10.75 -65.73 -19.40
N PRO A 137 9.89 -66.74 -19.66
CA PRO A 137 10.03 -68.03 -19.03
C PRO A 137 11.30 -68.75 -19.51
N PHE A 138 12.10 -69.18 -18.54
CA PHE A 138 13.14 -70.18 -18.71
C PHE A 138 12.60 -71.40 -19.48
N LEU A 139 13.20 -71.64 -20.66
CA LEU A 139 13.44 -72.90 -21.36
C LEU A 139 12.49 -74.08 -21.10
N SER A 140 11.90 -74.60 -22.19
CA SER A 140 11.68 -76.05 -22.33
C SER A 140 12.39 -76.53 -23.59
N ASN A 141 13.70 -76.72 -23.46
CA ASN A 141 14.50 -77.51 -24.37
C ASN A 141 14.02 -78.98 -24.26
N LYS A 142 13.30 -79.47 -25.29
CA LYS A 142 13.05 -80.90 -25.48
C LYS A 142 13.52 -81.32 -26.87
N ASN A 143 14.83 -81.37 -27.04
CA ASN A 143 15.41 -82.44 -27.83
C ASN A 143 15.33 -83.72 -26.98
N LYS A 144 14.63 -84.75 -27.46
CA LYS A 144 15.07 -86.16 -27.40
C LYS A 144 14.03 -87.11 -28.03
N PHE A 145 14.52 -87.83 -29.04
CA PHE A 145 14.26 -89.23 -29.41
C PHE A 145 13.03 -89.61 -30.26
N ASN A 146 13.35 -89.99 -31.51
CA ASN A 146 12.84 -91.11 -32.31
C ASN A 146 11.66 -91.91 -31.74
N SER A 147 10.65 -92.14 -32.58
CA SER A 147 10.14 -93.50 -32.85
C SER A 147 9.37 -93.55 -34.17
N GLN A 148 9.94 -94.35 -35.07
CA GLN A 148 9.38 -95.11 -36.21
C GLN A 148 8.79 -94.35 -37.41
#